data_AF-A0A7S6MPK9-F1
#
_entry.id   AF-A0A7S6MPK9-F1
#
_cell.length_a   1.000
_cell.length_b   1.000
_cell.length_c   1.000
_cell.angle_alpha   90.00
_cell.angle_beta   90.00
_cell.angle_gamma   90.00
#
_symmetry.space_group_name_H-M   'P 1'
#
loop_
_entity.id
_entity.type
_entity.pdbx_description
1 polymer ?
#
loop_
_entity_poly.entity_id
_entity_poly.type
_entity_poly.pdbx_seq_one_letter_code
_entity_poly.pdbx_strand_id
1 'polypeptide(L)'
;MNQLSENFKQAELALAAYGSFTSAVPTQRELEAIEFSSRQAEVFIQNYRLVSQFNDAATGLSATVFADKDSGETFLAVRGTEISDVRDFATGVFDIMLFGSTQLHPQYHSLKTKVTEWLNDGTLSPTFTVTGHSMGGFLAIGLADDPLFTRAC
;
A
#
# COMPACT_ATOMS: atom_id res chain seq x y z
N MET A 1 9.46 7.23 19.27
CA MET A 1 8.49 7.85 18.33
C MET A 1 7.14 7.95 19.00
N ASN A 2 6.31 8.93 18.64
CA ASN A 2 4.96 9.07 19.20
C ASN A 2 3.92 8.61 18.15
N GLN A 3 2.69 8.36 18.56
CA GLN A 3 1.66 7.83 17.66
C GLN A 3 1.43 8.71 16.42
N LEU A 4 1.59 10.02 16.57
CA LEU A 4 1.42 10.97 15.47
C LEU A 4 2.49 10.78 14.38
N SER A 5 3.75 10.56 14.77
CA SER A 5 4.83 10.34 13.80
C SER A 5 4.65 9.03 13.04
N GLU A 6 4.19 7.97 13.71
CA GLU A 6 3.91 6.70 13.05
C GLU A 6 2.73 6.81 12.09
N ASN A 7 1.62 7.44 12.51
CA ASN A 7 0.45 7.63 11.65
C ASN A 7 0.80 8.47 10.41
N PHE A 8 1.64 9.51 10.58
CA PHE A 8 2.10 10.32 9.47
C PHE A 8 2.93 9.50 8.47
N LYS A 9 3.89 8.70 8.96
CA LYS A 9 4.67 7.77 8.14
C LYS A 9 3.77 6.82 7.35
N GLN A 10 2.80 6.18 8.00
CA GLN A 10 1.89 5.25 7.33
C GLN A 10 0.99 5.93 6.31
N ALA A 11 0.57 7.18 6.56
CA ALA A 11 -0.21 7.97 5.61
C ALA A 11 0.61 8.38 4.38
N GLU A 12 1.87 8.78 4.56
CA GLU A 12 2.77 9.10 3.44
C GLU A 12 3.04 7.87 2.57
N LEU A 13 3.33 6.71 3.18
CA LEU A 13 3.50 5.45 2.44
C LEU A 13 2.22 5.05 1.69
N ALA A 14 1.04 5.21 2.31
CA ALA A 14 -0.24 4.95 1.67
C ALA A 14 -0.51 5.88 0.48
N LEU A 15 -0.17 7.17 0.59
CA LEU A 15 -0.25 8.12 -0.51
C LEU A 15 0.72 7.74 -1.63
N ALA A 16 1.95 7.36 -1.28
CA ALA A 16 2.97 6.93 -2.24
C ALA A 16 2.53 5.73 -3.11
N ALA A 17 1.63 4.87 -2.63
CA ALA A 17 1.05 3.76 -3.41
C ALA A 17 0.24 4.21 -4.63
N TYR A 18 -0.11 5.50 -4.73
CA TYR A 18 -0.77 6.06 -5.92
C TYR A 18 0.23 6.42 -7.03
N GLY A 19 1.53 6.44 -6.72
CA GLY A 19 2.59 6.82 -7.65
C GLY A 19 2.89 5.73 -8.67
N SER A 20 3.26 6.14 -9.88
CA SER A 20 3.86 5.25 -10.87
C SER A 20 5.35 5.54 -10.92
N PHE A 21 6.16 4.60 -10.44
CA PHE A 21 7.60 4.81 -10.29
C PHE A 21 8.37 4.05 -11.36
N THR A 22 9.28 4.76 -12.03
CA THR A 22 10.09 4.20 -13.13
C THR A 22 11.46 3.71 -12.69
N SER A 23 11.86 4.00 -11.44
CA SER A 23 13.15 3.60 -10.90
C SER A 23 13.07 3.30 -9.40
N ALA A 24 14.13 2.70 -8.85
CA ALA A 24 14.22 2.39 -7.42
C ALA A 24 14.19 3.64 -6.52
N VAL A 25 14.49 4.83 -7.05
CA VAL A 25 14.40 6.09 -6.30
C VAL A 25 13.31 6.93 -6.96
N PRO A 26 12.17 7.14 -6.27
CA PRO A 26 11.15 8.06 -6.76
C PRO A 26 11.75 9.43 -7.06
N THR A 27 11.34 10.02 -8.17
CA THR A 27 11.66 11.42 -8.46
C THR A 27 10.70 12.33 -7.71
N GLN A 28 11.14 13.56 -7.43
CA GLN A 28 10.27 14.57 -6.82
C GLN A 28 9.01 14.79 -7.65
N ARG A 29 9.14 14.79 -8.98
CA ARG A 29 8.02 14.96 -9.90
C ARG A 29 7.00 13.82 -9.84
N GLU A 30 7.46 12.57 -9.71
CA GLU A 30 6.56 11.40 -9.56
C GLU A 30 5.74 11.49 -8.26
N LEU A 31 6.35 11.99 -7.17
CA LEU A 31 5.67 12.18 -5.89
C LEU A 31 4.75 13.42 -5.89
N GLU A 32 5.17 14.53 -6.48
CA GLU A 32 4.31 15.72 -6.60
C GLU A 32 3.08 15.46 -7.48
N ALA A 33 3.18 14.57 -8.47
CA ALA A 33 2.05 14.14 -9.28
C ALA A 33 0.96 13.39 -8.49
N ILE A 34 1.29 12.89 -7.30
CA ILE A 34 0.36 12.25 -6.34
C ILE A 34 0.19 13.10 -5.08
N GLU A 35 0.29 14.43 -5.25
CA GLU A 35 -0.06 15.42 -4.23
C GLU A 35 0.90 15.52 -3.03
N PHE A 36 2.10 14.94 -3.09
CA PHE A 36 3.14 15.32 -2.14
C PHE A 36 3.49 16.80 -2.33
N SER A 37 3.61 17.55 -1.22
CA SER A 37 4.30 18.83 -1.27
C SER A 37 5.78 18.62 -1.58
N SER A 38 6.45 19.62 -2.16
CA SER A 38 7.88 19.52 -2.51
C SER A 38 8.74 19.12 -1.31
N ARG A 39 8.42 19.62 -0.11
CA ARG A 39 9.15 19.26 1.12
C ARG A 39 8.87 17.81 1.55
N GLN A 40 7.63 17.34 1.46
CA GLN A 40 7.32 15.94 1.75
C GLN A 40 8.00 15.01 0.75
N ALA A 41 7.99 15.36 -0.54
CA ALA A 41 8.64 14.57 -1.58
C ALA A 41 10.15 14.47 -1.33
N GLU A 42 10.81 15.58 -0.99
CA GLU A 42 12.24 15.60 -0.64
C GLU A 42 12.54 14.67 0.54
N VAL A 43 11.77 14.77 1.63
CA VAL A 43 11.93 13.92 2.82
C VAL A 43 11.65 12.44 2.49
N PHE A 44 10.61 12.15 1.70
CA PHE A 44 10.29 10.79 1.30
C PHE A 44 11.42 10.15 0.49
N ILE A 45 11.96 10.89 -0.48
CA ILE A 45 13.09 10.44 -1.31
C ILE A 45 14.34 10.22 -0.46
N GLN A 46 14.57 11.01 0.58
CA GLN A 46 15.72 10.82 1.46
C GLN A 46 15.61 9.53 2.29
N ASN A 47 14.40 9.15 2.71
CA ASN A 47 14.19 8.06 3.65
C ASN A 47 13.81 6.72 2.99
N TYR A 48 13.14 6.75 1.84
CA TYR A 48 12.57 5.55 1.22
C TYR A 48 13.09 5.31 -0.19
N ARG A 49 13.16 4.03 -0.55
CA ARG A 49 13.38 3.57 -1.92
C ARG A 49 12.29 2.56 -2.31
N LEU A 50 11.99 2.52 -3.59
CA LEU A 50 11.15 1.51 -4.19
C LEU A 50 11.92 0.19 -4.30
N VAL A 51 11.35 -0.89 -3.77
CA VAL A 51 11.86 -2.26 -3.95
C VAL A 51 11.15 -2.93 -5.12
N SER A 52 9.81 -2.89 -5.12
CA SER A 52 9.00 -3.47 -6.17
C SER A 52 7.64 -2.77 -6.23
N GLN A 53 7.04 -2.74 -7.41
CA GLN A 53 5.67 -2.26 -7.60
C GLN A 53 4.91 -3.25 -8.47
N PHE A 54 3.67 -3.52 -8.08
CA PHE A 54 2.73 -4.31 -8.83
C PHE A 54 1.47 -3.50 -9.10
N ASN A 55 1.13 -3.37 -10.38
CA ASN A 55 -0.08 -2.69 -10.83
C ASN A 55 -0.92 -3.70 -11.61
N ASP A 56 -2.08 -4.06 -11.08
CA ASP A 56 -3.02 -4.96 -11.71
C ASP A 56 -4.11 -4.15 -12.44
N ALA A 57 -3.91 -3.97 -13.74
CA ALA A 57 -4.84 -3.22 -14.58
C ALA A 57 -6.24 -3.87 -14.66
N ALA A 58 -6.37 -5.18 -14.41
CA ALA A 58 -7.66 -5.88 -14.50
C ALA A 58 -8.55 -5.60 -13.28
N THR A 59 -7.94 -5.47 -12.09
CA THR A 59 -8.68 -5.25 -10.85
C THR A 59 -8.60 -3.80 -10.34
N GLY A 60 -7.66 -3.01 -10.85
CA GLY A 60 -7.35 -1.66 -10.39
C GLY A 60 -6.54 -1.62 -9.10
N LEU A 61 -6.02 -2.76 -8.64
CA LEU A 61 -5.10 -2.85 -7.49
C LEU A 61 -3.73 -2.29 -7.85
N SER A 62 -3.13 -1.55 -6.92
CA SER A 62 -1.70 -1.28 -6.89
C SER A 62 -1.13 -1.65 -5.52
N ALA A 63 0.01 -2.33 -5.53
CA ALA A 63 0.76 -2.68 -4.33
C ALA A 63 2.22 -2.29 -4.56
N THR A 64 2.82 -1.64 -3.57
CA THR A 64 4.18 -1.13 -3.66
C THR A 64 4.96 -1.51 -2.40
N VAL A 65 6.12 -2.12 -2.58
CA VAL A 65 7.06 -2.40 -1.49
C VAL A 65 8.09 -1.28 -1.45
N PHE A 66 8.10 -0.54 -0.36
CA PHE A 66 9.14 0.43 -0.04
C PHE A 66 10.11 -0.16 0.96
N ALA A 67 11.36 0.25 0.89
CA ALA A 67 12.34 -0.01 1.94
C ALA A 67 12.81 1.32 2.53
N ASP A 68 12.88 1.38 3.85
CA ASP A 68 13.60 2.41 4.57
C ASP A 68 15.11 2.28 4.24
N LYS A 69 15.74 3.39 3.88
CA LYS A 69 17.13 3.42 3.41
C LYS A 69 18.15 3.19 4.52
N ASP A 70 17.80 3.52 5.76
CA ASP A 70 18.71 3.43 6.90
C ASP A 70 18.65 2.05 7.55
N SER A 71 17.45 1.57 7.85
CA SER A 71 17.19 0.28 8.52
C SER A 71 17.06 -0.90 7.57
N GLY A 72 16.69 -0.66 6.32
CA GLY A 72 16.35 -1.72 5.35
C GLY A 72 14.99 -2.38 5.58
N GLU A 73 14.20 -1.93 6.57
CA GLU A 73 12.86 -2.44 6.83
C GLU A 73 11.94 -2.21 5.62
N THR A 74 11.11 -3.21 5.29
CA THR A 74 10.17 -3.14 4.17
C THR A 74 8.74 -2.84 4.62
N PHE A 75 8.07 -2.01 3.83
CA PHE A 75 6.69 -1.56 4.04
C PHE A 75 5.87 -1.87 2.79
N LEU A 76 4.75 -2.54 2.97
CA LEU A 76 3.78 -2.79 1.91
C LEU A 76 2.73 -1.67 1.90
N ALA A 77 2.70 -0.87 0.86
CA ALA A 77 1.69 0.15 0.66
C ALA A 77 0.70 -0.30 -0.44
N VAL A 78 -0.59 -0.23 -0.13
CA VAL A 78 -1.67 -0.74 -0.99
C VAL A 78 -2.60 0.40 -1.38
N ARG A 79 -2.90 0.47 -2.68
CA ARG A 79 -3.97 1.27 -3.27
C ARG A 79 -4.97 0.33 -3.93
N GLY A 80 -6.25 0.49 -3.60
CA GLY A 80 -7.34 -0.09 -4.39
C GLY A 80 -7.83 0.87 -5.47
N THR A 81 -8.87 0.49 -6.22
CA THR A 81 -9.44 1.36 -7.25
C THR A 81 -9.89 2.70 -6.67
N GLU A 82 -9.52 3.77 -7.36
CA GLU A 82 -10.01 5.12 -7.11
C GLU A 82 -11.42 5.23 -7.67
N ILE A 83 -12.42 5.29 -6.80
CA ILE A 83 -13.80 5.60 -7.21
C ILE A 83 -13.86 7.11 -7.30
N SER A 84 -14.20 7.63 -8.48
CA SER A 84 -14.22 9.05 -8.85
C SER A 84 -15.16 9.93 -8.01
N ASP A 85 -15.87 9.36 -7.04
CA ASP A 85 -16.74 10.11 -6.13
C ASP A 85 -16.74 9.49 -4.72
N VAL A 86 -16.26 10.26 -3.73
CA VAL A 86 -16.22 9.86 -2.29
C VAL A 86 -17.63 9.66 -1.73
N ARG A 87 -18.64 10.29 -2.35
CA ARG A 87 -20.07 10.10 -2.02
C ARG A 87 -20.64 8.78 -2.50
N ASP A 88 -20.19 8.27 -3.65
CA ASP A 88 -20.64 6.98 -4.19
C ASP A 88 -20.00 5.82 -3.40
N PHE A 89 -18.79 6.05 -2.88
CA PHE A 89 -18.11 5.17 -1.92
C PHE A 89 -18.87 5.05 -0.58
N ALA A 90 -19.38 6.17 -0.03
CA ALA A 90 -20.08 6.20 1.26
C ALA A 90 -21.39 5.40 1.28
N THR A 91 -22.11 5.33 0.16
CA THR A 91 -23.45 4.72 0.11
C THR A 91 -23.52 3.35 -0.58
N GLY A 92 -22.59 3.03 -1.50
CA GLY A 92 -22.64 1.75 -2.25
C GLY A 92 -21.56 0.75 -1.85
N VAL A 93 -20.38 1.23 -1.46
CA VAL A 93 -19.20 0.36 -1.22
C VAL A 93 -19.08 -0.05 0.24
N PHE A 94 -19.45 0.83 1.18
CA PHE A 94 -19.49 0.44 2.59
C PHE A 94 -20.45 -0.73 2.86
N ASP A 95 -21.57 -0.86 2.16
CA ASP A 95 -22.48 -2.00 2.36
C ASP A 95 -21.87 -3.34 1.90
N ILE A 96 -21.04 -3.36 0.86
CA ILE A 96 -20.33 -4.58 0.43
C ILE A 96 -19.14 -4.86 1.35
N MET A 97 -18.43 -3.82 1.77
CA MET A 97 -17.25 -3.87 2.64
C MET A 97 -17.60 -4.25 4.10
N LEU A 98 -18.81 -3.90 4.56
CA LEU A 98 -19.31 -4.17 5.91
C LEU A 98 -20.10 -5.49 6.01
N PHE A 99 -20.69 -5.99 4.90
CA PHE A 99 -21.48 -7.24 4.89
C PHE A 99 -20.91 -8.39 4.03
N GLY A 100 -19.84 -8.19 3.26
CA GLY A 100 -19.29 -9.19 2.34
C GLY A 100 -17.76 -9.29 2.38
N SER A 101 -17.26 -10.33 3.04
CA SER A 101 -15.86 -10.77 3.17
C SER A 101 -14.84 -10.17 2.17
N THR A 102 -13.78 -9.54 2.70
CA THR A 102 -12.56 -9.12 1.96
C THR A 102 -12.03 -10.23 1.04
N GLN A 103 -12.15 -11.49 1.46
CA GLN A 103 -11.60 -12.66 0.77
C GLN A 103 -12.25 -12.97 -0.58
N LEU A 104 -13.47 -12.46 -0.81
CA LEU A 104 -14.22 -12.70 -2.05
C LEU A 104 -13.97 -11.61 -3.10
N HIS A 105 -13.17 -10.59 -2.78
CA HIS A 105 -12.92 -9.49 -3.67
C HIS A 105 -11.76 -9.82 -4.65
N PRO A 106 -11.92 -9.63 -5.97
CA PRO A 106 -10.85 -9.90 -6.94
C PRO A 106 -9.54 -9.15 -6.65
N GLN A 107 -9.63 -7.90 -6.17
CA GLN A 107 -8.43 -7.14 -5.75
C GLN A 107 -7.71 -7.80 -4.57
N TYR A 108 -8.44 -8.39 -3.62
CA TYR A 108 -7.81 -9.07 -2.48
C TYR A 108 -7.12 -10.37 -2.92
N HIS A 109 -7.75 -11.16 -3.80
CA HIS A 109 -7.10 -12.36 -4.34
C HIS A 109 -5.82 -12.02 -5.11
N SER A 110 -5.85 -10.98 -5.94
CA SER A 110 -4.68 -10.47 -6.67
C SER A 110 -3.58 -10.01 -5.72
N LEU A 111 -3.94 -9.23 -4.69
CA LEU A 111 -3.02 -8.76 -3.65
C LEU A 111 -2.40 -9.92 -2.88
N LYS A 112 -3.21 -10.86 -2.39
CA LYS A 112 -2.77 -12.05 -1.66
C LYS A 112 -1.78 -12.88 -2.47
N THR A 113 -2.08 -13.09 -3.76
CA THR A 113 -1.19 -13.81 -4.68
C THR A 113 0.16 -13.10 -4.77
N LYS A 114 0.16 -11.77 -4.98
CA LYS A 114 1.40 -11.02 -5.15
C LYS A 114 2.23 -10.92 -3.87
N VAL A 115 1.57 -10.70 -2.72
CA VAL A 115 2.24 -10.69 -1.41
C VAL A 115 2.89 -12.04 -1.13
N THR A 116 2.21 -13.15 -1.44
CA THR A 116 2.79 -14.50 -1.29
C THR A 116 4.02 -14.69 -2.17
N GLU A 117 3.99 -14.20 -3.42
CA GLU A 117 5.15 -14.23 -4.32
C GLU A 117 6.33 -13.44 -3.74
N TRP A 118 6.09 -12.22 -3.26
CA TRP A 118 7.14 -11.37 -2.68
C TRP A 118 7.71 -11.89 -1.36
N LEU A 119 6.91 -12.60 -0.57
CA LEU A 119 7.41 -13.28 0.63
C LEU A 119 8.33 -14.46 0.25
N ASN A 120 7.98 -15.20 -0.81
CA ASN A 120 8.75 -16.36 -1.25
C ASN A 120 10.07 -15.99 -1.93
N ASP A 121 10.12 -14.88 -2.67
CA ASP A 121 11.32 -14.42 -3.37
C ASP A 121 12.21 -13.47 -2.55
N GLY A 122 11.75 -13.07 -1.36
CA GLY A 122 12.48 -12.18 -0.44
C GLY A 122 12.34 -10.69 -0.73
N THR A 123 11.48 -10.30 -1.67
CA THR A 123 11.13 -8.90 -1.93
C THR A 123 10.47 -8.24 -0.71
N LEU A 124 9.61 -9.00 -0.01
CA LEU A 124 8.94 -8.58 1.21
C LEU A 124 9.44 -9.42 2.39
N SER A 125 9.70 -8.76 3.52
CA SER A 125 10.10 -9.46 4.75
C SER A 125 8.96 -10.35 5.28
N PRO A 126 9.24 -11.53 5.85
CA PRO A 126 8.25 -12.37 6.54
C PRO A 126 7.45 -11.61 7.61
N THR A 127 8.10 -10.65 8.26
CA THR A 127 7.46 -9.65 9.12
C THR A 127 7.46 -8.32 8.39
N PHE A 128 6.29 -7.83 8.01
CA PHE A 128 6.14 -6.57 7.28
C PHE A 128 5.02 -5.72 7.87
N THR A 129 5.13 -4.41 7.69
CA THR A 129 4.05 -3.47 7.97
C THR A 129 3.27 -3.22 6.70
N VAL A 130 1.93 -3.22 6.78
CA VAL A 130 1.04 -2.90 5.66
C VAL A 130 0.23 -1.63 5.93
N THR A 131 0.09 -0.79 4.93
CA THR A 131 -0.72 0.44 4.98
C THR A 131 -1.49 0.64 3.68
N GLY A 132 -2.57 1.41 3.74
CA GLY A 132 -3.34 1.80 2.58
C GLY A 132 -4.40 2.84 2.91
N HIS A 133 -4.77 3.62 1.91
CA HIS A 133 -5.82 4.64 2.01
C HIS A 133 -7.08 4.17 1.30
N SER A 134 -8.27 4.55 1.80
CA SER A 134 -9.56 4.18 1.21
C SER A 134 -9.69 2.65 1.02
N MET A 135 -10.00 2.17 -0.18
CA MET A 135 -10.02 0.74 -0.53
C MET A 135 -8.68 0.04 -0.26
N GLY A 136 -7.55 0.73 -0.35
CA GLY A 136 -6.25 0.17 0.02
C GLY A 136 -6.18 -0.20 1.50
N GLY A 137 -6.81 0.59 2.38
CA GLY A 137 -6.88 0.30 3.81
C GLY A 137 -7.72 -0.93 4.13
N PHE A 138 -8.80 -1.16 3.38
CA PHE A 138 -9.59 -2.40 3.46
C PHE A 138 -8.78 -3.64 3.18
N LEU A 139 -8.01 -3.59 2.09
CA LEU A 139 -7.20 -4.69 1.63
C LEU A 139 -6.04 -4.94 2.59
N ALA A 140 -5.48 -3.87 3.17
CA ALA A 140 -4.48 -3.95 4.23
C ALA A 140 -5.02 -4.66 5.49
N ILE A 141 -6.24 -4.35 5.93
CA ILE A 141 -6.90 -5.07 7.04
C ILE A 141 -7.12 -6.54 6.66
N GLY A 142 -7.60 -6.81 5.43
CA GLY A 142 -7.77 -8.16 4.93
C GLY A 142 -6.48 -9.00 4.99
N LEU A 143 -5.33 -8.40 4.65
CA LEU A 143 -4.02 -9.05 4.77
C LEU A 143 -3.64 -9.28 6.23
N ALA A 144 -3.84 -8.27 7.09
CA ALA A 144 -3.53 -8.36 8.52
C ALA A 144 -4.38 -9.40 9.27
N ASP A 145 -5.57 -9.73 8.75
CA ASP A 145 -6.46 -10.76 9.30
C ASP A 145 -6.29 -12.14 8.64
N ASP A 146 -5.50 -12.26 7.56
CA ASP A 146 -5.36 -13.52 6.82
C ASP A 146 -4.46 -14.50 7.58
N PRO A 147 -4.93 -15.74 7.88
CA PRO A 147 -4.15 -16.72 8.61
C PRO A 147 -2.80 -17.09 7.97
N LEU A 148 -2.64 -16.88 6.66
CA LEU A 148 -1.35 -17.08 5.99
C LEU A 148 -0.30 -16.04 6.39
N PHE A 149 -0.73 -14.81 6.72
CA PHE A 149 0.18 -13.71 7.03
C PHE A 149 0.24 -13.42 8.54
N THR A 150 -0.73 -13.89 9.34
CA THR A 150 -0.73 -13.74 10.80
C THR A 150 0.10 -14.78 11.56
N ARG A 151 0.58 -15.84 10.90
CA ARG A 151 1.25 -16.99 11.55
C ARG A 151 2.76 -17.08 11.33
N ALA A 152 3.39 -16.03 10.81
CA ALA A 152 4.84 -15.96 10.62
C ALA A 152 5.60 -15.38 11.84
N CYS A 153 5.10 -15.61 13.06
CA CYS A 153 5.79 -15.28 14.32
C CYS A 153 6.19 -16.54 15.07
#